data_AF-E8V075-F1
#
_entry.id   AF-E8V075-F1
#
_cell.length_a   1.000
_cell.length_b   1.000
_cell.length_c   1.000
_cell.angle_alpha   90.00
_cell.angle_beta   90.00
_cell.angle_gamma   90.00
#
_symmetry.space_group_name_H-M   'P 1'
#
loop_
_entity.id
_entity.type
_entity.pdbx_description
1 polymer ?
#
loop_
_entity_poly.entity_id
_entity_poly.type
_entity_poly.pdbx_seq_one_letter_code
_entity_poly.pdbx_strand_id
1 'polypeptide(L)'
;MLRVLNPFWRRLIPQLAAHLSDERMASLFCQDLSFVERQIAKCHLAQCWLCRVRLEDLEGRRANEVIEVYRAAHNRKNLLLSPRPRAAFVRKLENQTREKDTTTARIPQLSRIFLLERSIGRSMLISSMAFSLTCAVAMLFWWPHRALGITPNALLANAQQWDALSRTDSPGVLYQEISIRTERQQMRRSIYRDLEGKRFLKRVKLNEGEESLKGELTQAGIDWETPISATSYQAWHDHQPLRADKVVRAGNHLLRLTTTVPGGSVAEQSLTVRDTDFHPVRRTVAFRDLGTVEIAELDFKILPWSAVDAGVFEPLDRSLSLVTTNSVRVPQIPRAPESLSPIQFDEAELGARLILNQLHADAGEQIEIHRVPQGIEVEGIVETDERKRELQTRLSMVPHLTISIQSVTDVKNKEDFRGATELKIASVVDRPSPLETSLQAHGRSLSDLNGLAQQIFNTALTISQECKAIAYLQTQFHPGELRPGLVSATLSELLYSHRERLRAALKHERQLITTAEITPASAPTIGPPNVSSLLGAADKNLSLSKELTQASDPNPRAAEEILADMSISMDNLTAAAREAYGKTKTLGANTPSGKN
;
A
#
# COMPACT_ATOMS: atom_id res chain seq x y z
N MET A 1 -19.69 10.06 -17.12
CA MET A 1 -19.70 11.54 -17.06
C MET A 1 -18.74 12.26 -18.06
N LEU A 2 -18.05 11.57 -18.98
CA LEU A 2 -17.00 12.18 -19.84
C LEU A 2 -17.42 12.57 -21.28
N ARG A 3 -18.73 12.68 -21.58
CA ARG A 3 -19.21 13.03 -22.94
C ARG A 3 -19.57 14.51 -23.15
N VAL A 4 -19.67 15.32 -22.10
CA VAL A 4 -20.26 16.67 -22.19
C VAL A 4 -19.21 17.80 -22.31
N LEU A 5 -17.92 17.53 -22.04
CA LEU A 5 -16.85 18.54 -22.09
C LEU A 5 -16.16 18.72 -23.47
N ASN A 6 -16.67 18.09 -24.52
CA ASN A 6 -15.97 17.95 -25.82
C ASN A 6 -15.82 19.25 -26.66
N PRO A 7 -16.74 20.25 -26.64
CA PRO A 7 -16.60 21.40 -27.55
C PRO A 7 -15.67 22.50 -27.02
N PHE A 8 -15.52 22.65 -25.69
CA PHE A 8 -14.74 23.72 -25.08
C PHE A 8 -13.23 23.49 -25.23
N TRP A 9 -12.77 22.25 -25.02
CA TRP A 9 -11.35 21.88 -25.16
C TRP A 9 -10.87 21.86 -26.62
N ARG A 10 -11.76 21.64 -27.59
CA ARG A 10 -11.41 21.69 -29.04
C ARG A 10 -11.05 23.10 -29.52
N ARG A 11 -11.53 24.16 -28.87
CA ARG A 11 -11.23 25.56 -29.25
C ARG A 11 -9.94 26.10 -28.64
N LEU A 12 -9.50 25.57 -27.50
CA LEU A 12 -8.36 26.10 -26.75
C LEU A 12 -7.01 25.46 -27.12
N ILE A 13 -7.00 24.29 -27.74
CA ILE A 13 -5.75 23.59 -28.10
C ILE A 13 -5.89 22.98 -29.51
N PRO A 14 -5.47 23.67 -30.59
CA PRO A 14 -5.50 23.13 -31.96
C PRO A 14 -4.62 21.88 -32.17
N GLN A 15 -3.79 21.52 -31.18
CA GLN A 15 -2.94 20.33 -31.21
C GLN A 15 -3.65 19.01 -30.81
N LEU A 16 -4.90 19.03 -30.37
CA LEU A 16 -5.63 17.79 -30.02
C LEU A 16 -5.98 16.91 -31.23
N ALA A 17 -5.91 17.45 -32.45
CA ALA A 17 -6.14 16.69 -33.69
C ALA A 17 -4.85 16.03 -34.25
N ALA A 18 -3.67 16.48 -33.83
CA ALA A 18 -2.41 15.89 -34.26
C ALA A 18 -2.02 14.73 -33.34
N HIS A 19 -1.54 13.62 -33.91
CA HIS A 19 -1.02 12.50 -33.15
C HIS A 19 0.15 12.93 -32.24
N LEU A 20 0.29 12.29 -31.09
CA LEU A 20 1.47 12.45 -30.24
C LEU A 20 2.73 12.01 -31.01
N SER A 21 3.76 12.86 -31.01
CA SER A 21 5.10 12.53 -31.51
C SER A 21 5.76 11.44 -30.66
N ASP A 22 6.63 10.63 -31.26
CA ASP A 22 7.35 9.55 -30.58
C ASP A 22 8.15 10.05 -29.37
N GLU A 23 8.74 11.24 -29.46
CA GLU A 23 9.47 11.88 -28.35
C GLU A 23 8.56 12.19 -27.16
N ARG A 24 7.35 12.70 -27.39
CA ARG A 24 6.36 12.95 -26.34
C ARG A 24 5.81 11.65 -25.74
N MET A 25 5.66 10.59 -26.53
CA MET A 25 5.27 9.27 -26.02
C MET A 25 6.38 8.67 -25.14
N ALA A 26 7.64 8.77 -25.56
CA ALA A 26 8.79 8.34 -24.77
C ALA A 26 8.95 9.16 -23.48
N SER A 27 8.81 10.49 -23.53
CA SER A 27 8.84 11.34 -22.33
C SER A 27 7.65 11.11 -21.40
N LEU A 28 6.49 10.72 -21.94
CA LEU A 28 5.34 10.30 -21.12
C LEU A 28 5.66 9.01 -20.36
N PHE A 29 6.29 8.05 -21.03
CA PHE A 29 6.73 6.78 -20.44
C PHE A 29 7.81 6.99 -19.36
N CYS A 30 8.83 7.81 -19.65
CA CYS A 30 9.89 8.15 -18.69
C CYS A 30 9.46 9.12 -17.57
N GLN A 31 8.21 9.59 -17.57
CA GLN A 31 7.68 10.60 -16.65
C GLN A 31 8.38 11.96 -16.70
N ASP A 32 9.03 12.28 -17.81
CA ASP A 32 9.78 13.52 -18.03
C ASP A 32 8.88 14.71 -18.45
N LEU A 33 7.60 14.45 -18.76
CA LEU A 33 6.63 15.51 -19.08
C LEU A 33 6.17 16.27 -17.84
N SER A 34 6.00 17.59 -18.00
CA SER A 34 5.36 18.44 -17.00
C SER A 34 3.92 17.99 -16.71
N PHE A 35 3.37 18.36 -15.55
CA PHE A 35 2.04 17.91 -15.10
C PHE A 35 0.94 18.20 -16.14
N VAL A 36 0.95 19.39 -16.73
CA VAL A 36 -0.04 19.81 -17.73
C VAL A 36 0.10 19.00 -19.02
N GLU A 37 1.32 18.83 -19.52
CA GLU A 37 1.57 18.06 -20.75
C GLU A 37 1.25 16.58 -20.59
N ARG A 38 1.48 16.03 -19.40
CA ARG A 38 1.13 14.65 -19.04
C ARG A 38 -0.38 14.45 -19.08
N GLN A 39 -1.16 15.40 -18.55
CA GLN A 39 -2.62 15.31 -18.61
C GLN A 39 -3.15 15.46 -20.04
N ILE A 40 -2.59 16.37 -20.83
CA ILE A 40 -2.95 16.51 -22.25
C ILE A 40 -2.65 15.21 -23.02
N ALA A 41 -1.48 14.61 -22.82
CA ALA A 41 -1.10 13.35 -23.48
C ALA A 41 -2.01 12.18 -23.05
N LYS A 42 -2.35 12.07 -21.76
CA LYS A 42 -3.31 11.07 -21.25
C LYS A 42 -4.72 11.24 -21.83
N CYS A 43 -5.21 12.48 -21.89
CA CYS A 43 -6.49 12.79 -22.53
C CYS A 43 -6.49 12.43 -24.02
N HIS A 44 -5.38 12.69 -24.73
CA HIS A 44 -5.25 12.28 -26.14
C HIS A 44 -5.21 10.76 -26.30
N LEU A 45 -4.46 10.03 -25.46
CA LEU A 45 -4.42 8.55 -25.49
C LEU A 45 -5.77 7.90 -25.17
N ALA A 46 -6.61 8.55 -24.36
CA ALA A 46 -7.98 8.10 -24.11
C ALA A 46 -8.87 8.16 -25.36
N GLN A 47 -8.56 9.08 -26.30
CA GLN A 47 -9.37 9.35 -27.49
C GLN A 47 -8.77 8.80 -28.80
N CYS A 48 -7.43 8.67 -28.88
CA CYS A 48 -6.71 8.31 -30.09
C CYS A 48 -6.19 6.87 -30.04
N TRP A 49 -6.88 5.97 -30.74
CA TRP A 49 -6.51 4.56 -30.82
C TRP A 49 -5.12 4.33 -31.42
N LEU A 50 -4.73 5.08 -32.46
CA LEU A 50 -3.44 4.90 -33.12
C LEU A 50 -2.26 5.23 -32.18
N CYS A 51 -2.37 6.28 -31.36
CA CYS A 51 -1.33 6.60 -30.37
C CYS A 51 -1.29 5.57 -29.24
N ARG A 52 -2.42 4.94 -28.90
CA ARG A 52 -2.47 3.85 -27.90
C ARG A 52 -1.75 2.60 -28.40
N VAL A 53 -2.02 2.17 -29.62
CA VAL A 53 -1.33 1.03 -30.24
C VAL A 53 0.17 1.29 -30.38
N ARG A 54 0.57 2.52 -30.72
CA ARG A 54 2.00 2.91 -30.78
C ARG A 54 2.67 2.90 -29.41
N LEU A 55 1.96 3.31 -28.36
CA LEU A 55 2.48 3.25 -26.99
C LEU A 55 2.63 1.80 -26.53
N GLU A 56 1.65 0.93 -26.80
CA GLU A 56 1.73 -0.51 -26.52
C GLU A 56 2.87 -1.20 -27.29
N ASP A 57 3.15 -0.80 -28.53
CA ASP A 57 4.28 -1.33 -29.31
C ASP A 57 5.64 -0.87 -28.74
N LEU A 58 5.71 0.34 -28.17
CA LEU A 58 6.88 0.83 -27.44
C LEU A 58 7.06 0.09 -26.10
N GLU A 59 5.99 -0.17 -25.35
CA GLU A 59 6.01 -0.87 -24.06
C GLU A 59 6.25 -2.38 -24.18
N GLY A 60 5.78 -3.00 -25.27
CA GLY A 60 5.83 -4.44 -25.49
C GLY A 60 6.99 -4.88 -26.38
N ARG A 61 6.75 -4.90 -27.71
CA ARG A 61 7.65 -5.56 -28.67
C ARG A 61 9.02 -4.90 -28.77
N ARG A 62 9.07 -3.56 -28.86
CA ARG A 62 10.35 -2.84 -28.99
C ARG A 62 11.16 -2.81 -27.69
N ALA A 63 10.49 -2.68 -26.54
CA ALA A 63 11.16 -2.77 -25.25
C ALA A 63 11.79 -4.16 -25.04
N ASN A 64 11.03 -5.23 -25.35
CA ASN A 64 11.55 -6.60 -25.30
C ASN A 64 12.71 -6.82 -26.29
N GLU A 65 12.64 -6.27 -27.49
CA GLU A 65 13.72 -6.37 -28.48
C GLU A 65 14.99 -5.63 -28.02
N VAL A 66 14.87 -4.43 -27.44
CA VAL A 66 16.02 -3.71 -26.87
C VAL A 66 16.60 -4.43 -25.66
N ILE A 67 15.76 -5.00 -24.80
CA ILE A 67 16.20 -5.81 -23.64
C ILE A 67 16.91 -7.07 -24.11
N GLU A 68 16.40 -7.76 -25.13
CA GLU A 68 17.06 -8.93 -25.72
C GLU A 68 18.37 -8.57 -26.41
N VAL A 69 18.44 -7.46 -27.14
CA VAL A 69 19.70 -6.95 -27.73
C VAL A 69 20.70 -6.58 -26.62
N TYR A 70 20.24 -5.94 -25.54
CA TYR A 70 21.07 -5.58 -24.40
C TYR A 70 21.57 -6.82 -23.65
N ARG A 71 20.69 -7.80 -23.42
CA ARG A 71 21.00 -9.10 -22.79
C ARG A 71 21.95 -9.91 -23.66
N ALA A 72 21.77 -9.92 -24.97
CA ALA A 72 22.68 -10.54 -25.93
C ALA A 72 24.06 -9.85 -25.97
N ALA A 73 24.10 -8.51 -25.86
CA ALA A 73 25.33 -7.74 -25.76
C ALA A 73 26.05 -7.96 -24.42
N HIS A 74 25.31 -8.09 -23.32
CA HIS A 74 25.85 -8.29 -21.98
C HIS A 74 26.34 -9.73 -21.76
N ASN A 75 25.67 -10.73 -22.34
CA ASN A 75 26.05 -12.13 -22.25
C ASN A 75 27.26 -12.50 -23.13
N ARG A 76 27.61 -11.68 -24.13
CA ARG A 76 28.88 -11.80 -24.85
C ARG A 76 30.02 -11.25 -23.99
N LYS A 77 30.55 -12.09 -23.10
CA LYS A 77 31.90 -11.89 -22.54
C LYS A 77 32.88 -11.65 -23.71
N ASN A 78 33.48 -10.46 -23.76
CA ASN A 78 34.40 -9.92 -24.77
C ASN A 78 33.81 -9.14 -25.95
N LEU A 79 33.05 -8.07 -25.67
CA LEU A 79 33.10 -6.88 -26.52
C LEU A 79 34.21 -5.95 -25.99
N LEU A 80 35.46 -6.31 -26.30
CA LEU A 80 36.53 -5.31 -26.37
C LEU A 80 36.18 -4.39 -27.55
N LEU A 81 35.33 -3.39 -27.31
CA LEU A 81 35.25 -2.24 -28.20
C LEU A 81 36.66 -1.68 -28.29
N SER A 82 37.27 -1.76 -29.48
CA SER A 82 38.60 -1.21 -29.70
C SER A 82 38.61 0.28 -29.29
N PRO A 83 39.75 0.90 -29.00
CA PRO A 83 39.78 2.28 -28.49
C PRO A 83 39.16 3.33 -29.44
N ARG A 84 39.06 3.01 -30.74
CA ARG A 84 38.67 3.97 -31.79
C ARG A 84 37.17 4.32 -31.83
N PRO A 85 36.20 3.37 -31.76
CA PRO A 85 34.78 3.70 -31.78
C PRO A 85 34.32 4.47 -30.54
N ARG A 86 34.96 4.25 -29.38
CA ARG A 86 34.64 4.96 -28.13
C ARG A 86 34.98 6.45 -28.22
N ALA A 87 36.15 6.79 -28.76
CA ALA A 87 36.55 8.19 -28.96
C ALA A 87 35.67 8.91 -30.00
N ALA A 88 35.27 8.21 -31.07
CA ALA A 88 34.37 8.75 -32.09
C ALA A 88 32.96 9.00 -31.52
N PHE A 89 32.45 8.09 -30.68
CA PHE A 89 31.16 8.23 -30.02
C PHE A 89 31.15 9.39 -29.01
N VAL A 90 32.19 9.52 -28.19
CA VAL A 90 32.33 10.64 -27.24
C VAL A 90 32.39 11.97 -27.99
N ARG A 91 33.17 12.08 -29.07
CA ARG A 91 33.17 13.28 -29.93
C ARG A 91 31.80 13.61 -30.52
N LYS A 92 31.04 12.58 -30.91
CA LYS A 92 29.70 12.77 -31.48
C LYS A 92 28.71 13.29 -30.42
N LEU A 93 28.83 12.80 -29.18
CA LEU A 93 28.05 13.26 -28.03
C LEU A 93 28.41 14.70 -27.64
N GLU A 94 29.69 15.05 -27.57
CA GLU A 94 30.16 16.42 -27.29
C GLU A 94 29.71 17.42 -28.36
N ASN A 95 29.70 17.01 -29.63
CA ASN A 95 29.18 17.86 -30.70
C ASN A 95 27.67 18.07 -30.58
N GLN A 96 26.90 17.06 -30.17
CA GLN A 96 25.44 17.17 -30.00
C GLN A 96 25.03 17.97 -28.76
N THR A 97 25.80 17.92 -27.67
CA THR A 97 25.55 18.79 -26.51
C THR A 97 25.91 20.24 -26.83
N ARG A 98 27.00 20.48 -27.56
CA ARG A 98 27.40 21.82 -27.99
C ARG A 98 26.44 22.45 -29.00
N GLU A 99 25.72 21.64 -29.78
CA GLU A 99 24.67 22.10 -30.71
C GLU A 99 23.37 22.50 -29.99
N LYS A 100 23.10 21.99 -28.78
CA LYS A 100 21.93 22.39 -27.96
C LYS A 100 22.17 23.65 -27.12
N ASP A 101 23.42 23.98 -26.80
CA ASP A 101 23.76 25.18 -26.02
C ASP A 101 23.75 26.48 -26.84
N THR A 102 23.76 26.40 -28.18
CA THR A 102 23.78 27.57 -29.07
C THR A 102 22.40 28.20 -29.31
N THR A 103 21.33 27.64 -28.75
CA THR A 103 19.95 28.18 -28.86
C THR A 103 19.47 28.90 -27.60
N THR A 104 20.38 29.53 -26.85
CA THR A 104 19.98 30.46 -25.78
C THR A 104 20.11 31.89 -26.28
N ALA A 105 18.96 32.54 -26.44
CA ALA A 105 18.80 33.88 -26.98
C ALA A 105 19.68 34.92 -26.26
N ARG A 106 20.37 35.73 -27.07
CA ARG A 106 21.05 36.99 -26.67
C ARG A 106 20.08 37.88 -25.88
N ILE A 107 20.41 38.18 -24.64
CA ILE A 107 19.92 39.36 -23.93
C ILE A 107 21.09 40.36 -23.91
N PRO A 108 20.93 41.60 -24.40
CA PRO A 108 22.03 42.55 -24.48
C PRO A 108 22.39 43.11 -23.10
N GLN A 109 23.69 43.27 -22.91
CA GLN A 109 24.31 44.00 -21.80
C GLN A 109 23.84 45.46 -21.79
N LEU A 110 23.27 45.91 -20.67
CA LEU A 110 23.33 47.30 -20.28
C LEU A 110 24.20 47.44 -19.03
N SER A 111 25.35 48.04 -19.28
CA SER A 111 26.35 48.48 -18.33
C SER A 111 25.83 49.60 -17.42
N ARG A 112 26.31 49.55 -16.17
CA ARG A 112 26.76 50.68 -15.32
C ARG A 112 25.77 51.84 -15.16
N ILE A 113 25.37 52.12 -13.92
CA ILE A 113 25.71 53.33 -13.14
C ILE A 113 25.17 53.14 -11.71
N PHE A 114 25.86 53.78 -10.74
CA PHE A 114 25.63 53.90 -9.29
C PHE A 114 26.32 52.89 -8.36
N LEU A 115 27.61 53.17 -8.14
CA LEU A 115 28.18 53.18 -6.80
C LEU A 115 27.93 54.57 -6.18
N LEU A 116 27.28 54.63 -5.02
CA LEU A 116 27.75 55.40 -3.86
C LEU A 116 26.97 55.01 -2.59
N GLU A 117 27.72 54.91 -1.48
CA GLU A 117 27.30 54.97 -0.07
C GLU A 117 26.35 53.85 0.43
N ARG A 118 26.65 53.10 1.49
CA ARG A 118 26.93 53.61 2.83
C ARG A 118 27.41 52.44 3.70
N SER A 119 28.53 52.66 4.36
CA SER A 119 29.02 51.87 5.48
C SER A 119 27.99 51.93 6.61
N ILE A 120 27.43 50.79 7.01
CA ILE A 120 27.01 50.36 8.37
C ILE A 120 26.30 49.00 8.16
N GLY A 121 26.78 47.91 8.77
CA GLY A 121 26.05 46.63 8.78
C GLY A 121 26.79 45.38 8.28
N ARG A 122 28.12 45.30 8.39
CA ARG A 122 28.86 44.07 8.04
C ARG A 122 28.83 42.95 9.09
N SER A 123 28.25 43.18 10.28
CA SER A 123 28.23 42.16 11.35
C SER A 123 27.05 41.17 11.23
N MET A 124 25.93 41.54 10.58
CA MET A 124 24.77 40.64 10.48
C MET A 124 24.82 39.63 9.32
N LEU A 125 25.58 39.90 8.26
CA LEU A 125 25.70 38.98 7.12
C LEU A 125 26.58 37.75 7.42
N ILE A 126 27.57 37.89 8.31
CA ILE A 126 28.47 36.79 8.67
C ILE A 126 27.74 35.75 9.55
N SER A 127 26.85 36.19 10.44
CA SER A 127 26.02 35.29 11.26
C SER A 127 25.01 34.50 10.41
N SER A 128 24.39 35.16 9.43
CA SER A 128 23.47 34.52 8.47
C SER A 128 24.15 33.40 7.66
N MET A 129 25.39 33.62 7.19
CA MET A 129 26.11 32.59 6.43
C MET A 129 26.48 31.40 7.31
N ALA A 130 26.93 31.64 8.55
CA ALA A 130 27.26 30.57 9.49
C ALA A 130 26.04 29.72 9.85
N PHE A 131 24.87 30.33 10.07
CA PHE A 131 23.62 29.62 10.40
C PHE A 131 23.07 28.84 9.19
N SER A 132 23.19 29.39 7.98
CA SER A 132 22.80 28.67 6.76
C SER A 132 23.68 27.45 6.49
N LEU A 133 24.97 27.54 6.79
CA LEU A 133 25.91 26.43 6.62
C LEU A 133 25.68 25.33 7.66
N THR A 134 25.41 25.68 8.92
CA THR A 134 25.07 24.68 9.95
C THR A 134 23.71 24.03 9.68
N CYS A 135 22.70 24.77 9.23
CA CYS A 135 21.42 24.20 8.80
C CYS A 135 21.58 23.31 7.56
N ALA A 136 22.41 23.68 6.58
CA ALA A 136 22.67 22.85 5.41
C ALA A 136 23.45 21.57 5.76
N VAL A 137 24.43 21.64 6.67
CA VAL A 137 25.17 20.46 7.16
C VAL A 137 24.26 19.56 8.01
N ALA A 138 23.41 20.13 8.87
CA ALA A 138 22.42 19.37 9.63
C ALA A 138 21.37 18.72 8.72
N MET A 139 20.91 19.44 7.69
CA MET A 139 20.04 18.88 6.66
C MET A 139 20.75 17.76 5.89
N LEU A 140 22.00 17.91 5.47
CA LEU A 140 22.75 16.86 4.77
C LEU A 140 23.02 15.62 5.65
N PHE A 141 23.20 15.79 6.96
CA PHE A 141 23.34 14.67 7.91
C PHE A 141 22.00 14.00 8.27
N TRP A 142 20.88 14.72 8.23
CA TRP A 142 19.54 14.16 8.52
C TRP A 142 18.76 13.69 7.27
N TRP A 143 19.08 14.19 6.07
CA TRP A 143 18.42 13.80 4.82
C TRP A 143 18.53 12.32 4.44
N PRO A 144 19.61 11.56 4.75
CA PRO A 144 19.64 10.13 4.42
C PRO A 144 18.68 9.31 5.31
N HIS A 145 18.05 9.91 6.32
CA HIS A 145 17.01 9.29 7.14
C HIS A 145 15.59 9.60 6.67
N ARG A 146 15.37 9.93 5.39
CA ARG A 146 14.02 9.84 4.81
C ARG A 146 13.53 8.41 5.01
N ALA A 147 12.68 8.23 6.01
CA ALA A 147 12.06 6.96 6.33
C ALA A 147 11.41 6.43 5.04
N LEU A 148 11.86 5.26 4.61
CA LEU A 148 11.09 4.46 3.66
C LEU A 148 9.67 4.37 4.23
N GLY A 149 8.64 4.61 3.41
CA GLY A 149 7.24 4.57 3.86
C GLY A 149 6.75 3.19 4.31
N ILE A 150 7.65 2.22 4.45
CA ILE A 150 7.39 0.83 4.82
C ILE A 150 8.11 0.56 6.13
N THR A 151 7.35 0.18 7.17
CA THR A 151 7.89 -0.23 8.46
C THR A 151 8.49 -1.64 8.38
N PRO A 152 9.42 -2.02 9.29
CA PRO A 152 9.95 -3.40 9.35
C PRO A 152 8.86 -4.47 9.34
N ASN A 153 7.81 -4.28 10.15
CA ASN A 153 6.71 -5.23 10.26
C ASN A 153 5.86 -5.30 8.98
N ALA A 154 5.62 -4.17 8.31
CA ALA A 154 4.90 -4.15 7.04
C ALA A 154 5.70 -4.87 5.93
N LEU A 155 7.02 -4.69 5.90
CA LEU A 155 7.89 -5.42 4.96
C LEU A 155 7.82 -6.92 5.21
N LEU A 156 7.92 -7.35 6.47
CA LEU A 156 7.86 -8.77 6.84
C LEU A 156 6.49 -9.38 6.54
N ALA A 157 5.39 -8.70 6.88
CA ALA A 157 4.05 -9.18 6.61
C ALA A 157 3.82 -9.40 5.10
N ASN A 158 4.22 -8.45 4.25
CA ASN A 158 4.11 -8.61 2.80
C ASN A 158 5.00 -9.75 2.27
N ALA A 159 6.21 -9.90 2.81
CA ALA A 159 7.12 -10.99 2.43
C ALA A 159 6.59 -12.37 2.87
N GLN A 160 5.96 -12.46 4.04
CA GLN A 160 5.28 -13.68 4.50
C GLN A 160 4.06 -14.01 3.64
N GLN A 161 3.30 -12.99 3.22
CA GLN A 161 2.18 -13.17 2.32
C GLN A 161 2.64 -13.74 0.97
N TRP A 162 3.79 -13.28 0.45
CA TRP A 162 4.38 -13.84 -0.76
C TRP A 162 4.77 -15.33 -0.58
N ASP A 163 5.40 -15.68 0.55
CA ASP A 163 5.75 -17.07 0.89
C ASP A 163 4.52 -17.98 0.95
N ALA A 164 3.36 -17.46 1.38
CA ALA A 164 2.10 -18.19 1.45
C ALA A 164 1.42 -18.34 0.08
N LEU A 165 1.29 -17.25 -0.68
CA LEU A 165 0.65 -17.23 -2.00
C LEU A 165 1.38 -18.09 -3.03
N SER A 166 2.71 -18.10 -2.97
CA SER A 166 3.54 -18.92 -3.86
C SER A 166 3.29 -20.42 -3.70
N ARG A 167 2.64 -20.87 -2.61
CA ARG A 167 2.25 -22.26 -2.40
C ARG A 167 0.91 -22.62 -3.06
N THR A 168 0.05 -21.64 -3.35
CA THR A 168 -1.35 -21.91 -3.72
C THR A 168 -1.70 -21.57 -5.17
N ASP A 169 -0.90 -20.76 -5.86
CA ASP A 169 -1.32 -20.10 -7.10
C ASP A 169 -1.21 -20.93 -8.40
N SER A 170 -0.60 -22.12 -8.40
CA SER A 170 -0.59 -23.00 -9.60
C SER A 170 -0.20 -24.45 -9.29
N PRO A 171 -0.83 -25.46 -9.94
CA PRO A 171 -0.35 -26.84 -9.88
C PRO A 171 1.02 -26.93 -10.59
N GLY A 172 2.04 -27.40 -9.87
CA GLY A 172 3.40 -27.50 -10.43
C GLY A 172 4.47 -27.69 -9.36
N VAL A 173 5.72 -27.65 -9.82
CA VAL A 173 6.91 -27.79 -8.98
C VAL A 173 7.65 -26.46 -8.95
N LEU A 174 7.82 -25.89 -7.77
CA LEU A 174 8.68 -24.75 -7.55
C LEU A 174 10.13 -25.23 -7.63
N TYR A 175 10.88 -24.67 -8.57
CA TYR A 175 12.32 -24.81 -8.68
C TYR A 175 12.99 -23.52 -8.22
N GLN A 176 13.92 -23.65 -7.28
CA GLN A 176 14.72 -22.53 -6.80
C GLN A 176 16.19 -22.94 -6.73
N GLU A 177 17.05 -22.22 -7.44
CA GLU A 177 18.51 -22.37 -7.31
C GLU A 177 19.04 -21.29 -6.39
N ILE A 178 19.79 -21.69 -5.36
CA ILE A 178 20.40 -20.76 -4.40
C ILE A 178 21.91 -20.94 -4.35
N SER A 179 22.62 -19.84 -4.07
CA SER A 179 24.02 -19.83 -3.69
C SER A 179 24.12 -19.61 -2.18
N ILE A 180 24.80 -20.51 -1.49
CA ILE A 180 25.16 -20.34 -0.08
C ILE A 180 26.66 -20.06 -0.02
N ARG A 181 27.03 -18.90 0.51
CA ARG A 181 28.41 -18.43 0.65
C ARG A 181 28.71 -18.23 2.14
N THR A 182 29.75 -18.90 2.61
CA THR A 182 30.37 -18.70 3.92
C THR A 182 31.77 -18.13 3.72
N GLU A 183 32.48 -17.85 4.81
CA GLU A 183 33.89 -17.43 4.72
C GLU A 183 34.81 -18.51 4.14
N ARG A 184 34.43 -19.79 4.30
CA ARG A 184 35.26 -20.94 3.91
C ARG A 184 34.89 -21.53 2.56
N GLN A 185 33.63 -21.41 2.15
CA GLN A 185 33.12 -22.09 0.96
C GLN A 185 31.96 -21.35 0.29
N GLN A 186 31.77 -21.61 -1.00
CA GLN A 186 30.56 -21.25 -1.73
C GLN A 186 30.02 -22.49 -2.43
N MET A 187 28.72 -22.74 -2.27
CA MET A 187 28.04 -23.85 -2.91
C MET A 187 26.74 -23.40 -3.57
N ARG A 188 26.31 -24.16 -4.57
CA ARG A 188 25.01 -23.98 -5.22
C ARG A 188 24.12 -25.16 -4.86
N ARG A 189 22.85 -24.88 -4.59
CA ARG A 189 21.85 -25.90 -4.26
C ARG A 189 20.59 -25.65 -5.08
N SER A 190 20.07 -26.72 -5.68
CA SER A 190 18.76 -26.73 -6.31
C SER A 190 17.74 -27.27 -5.32
N ILE A 191 16.66 -26.54 -5.12
CA ILE A 191 15.54 -26.89 -4.24
C ILE A 191 14.31 -27.08 -5.12
N TYR A 192 13.66 -28.24 -5.01
CA TYR A 192 12.39 -28.51 -5.66
C TYR A 192 11.31 -28.67 -4.60
N ARG A 193 10.15 -28.04 -4.80
CA ARG A 193 9.02 -28.12 -3.88
C ARG A 193 7.74 -28.39 -4.66
N ASP A 194 6.96 -29.36 -4.18
CA ASP A 194 5.61 -29.58 -4.67
C ASP A 194 4.69 -28.51 -4.09
N LEU A 195 4.07 -27.70 -4.95
CA LEU A 195 3.12 -26.66 -4.52
C LEU A 195 1.84 -27.26 -3.93
N GLU A 196 1.47 -28.48 -4.32
CA GLU A 196 0.30 -29.20 -3.76
C GLU A 196 0.61 -29.93 -2.44
N GLY A 197 1.89 -30.01 -2.05
CA GLY A 197 2.33 -30.68 -0.82
C GLY A 197 2.08 -32.20 -0.77
N LYS A 198 1.87 -32.85 -1.92
CA LYS A 198 1.53 -34.28 -2.02
C LYS A 198 2.77 -35.17 -2.14
N ARG A 199 3.87 -34.64 -2.68
CA ARG A 199 5.10 -35.38 -2.95
C ARG A 199 6.27 -34.85 -2.15
N PHE A 200 7.04 -35.77 -1.58
CA PHE A 200 8.25 -35.46 -0.85
C PHE A 200 9.47 -35.59 -1.76
N LEU A 201 10.43 -34.67 -1.59
CA LEU A 201 11.70 -34.75 -2.28
C LEU A 201 12.45 -36.01 -1.84
N LYS A 202 13.05 -36.73 -2.78
CA LYS A 202 13.91 -37.86 -2.45
C LYS A 202 15.11 -37.35 -1.64
N ARG A 203 15.36 -37.96 -0.47
CA ARG A 203 16.50 -37.57 0.38
C ARG A 203 17.82 -37.79 -0.36
N VAL A 204 18.51 -36.70 -0.67
CA VAL A 204 19.88 -36.72 -1.18
C VAL A 204 20.84 -36.77 0.01
N LYS A 205 21.82 -37.69 -0.04
CA LYS A 205 22.87 -37.77 0.98
C LYS A 205 23.76 -36.53 0.85
N LEU A 206 23.76 -35.67 1.87
CA LEU A 206 24.63 -34.50 1.94
C LEU A 206 26.08 -34.92 2.20
N ASN A 207 27.03 -34.14 1.71
CA ASN A 207 28.42 -34.31 2.12
C ASN A 207 28.64 -33.80 3.57
N GLU A 208 29.77 -34.15 4.18
CA GLU A 208 30.04 -33.81 5.59
C GLU A 208 30.04 -32.29 5.86
N GLY A 209 30.54 -31.49 4.91
CA GLY A 209 30.52 -30.03 5.01
C GLY A 209 29.12 -29.42 4.89
N GLU A 210 28.26 -30.01 4.05
CA GLU A 210 26.85 -29.62 3.90
C GLU A 210 26.01 -29.99 5.13
N GLU A 211 26.24 -31.17 5.73
CA GLU A 211 25.51 -31.57 6.95
C GLU A 211 25.92 -30.69 8.15
N SER A 212 27.21 -30.32 8.26
CA SER A 212 27.67 -29.36 9.27
C SER A 212 27.00 -27.99 9.09
N LEU A 213 27.02 -27.45 7.86
CA LEU A 213 26.40 -26.15 7.56
C LEU A 213 24.88 -26.18 7.76
N LYS A 214 24.23 -27.30 7.44
CA LYS A 214 22.81 -27.53 7.73
C LYS A 214 22.53 -27.47 9.23
N GLY A 215 23.38 -28.10 10.05
CA GLY A 215 23.31 -28.01 11.51
C GLY A 215 23.42 -26.57 12.01
N GLU A 216 24.41 -25.82 11.52
CA GLU A 216 24.63 -24.41 11.88
C GLU A 216 23.44 -23.52 11.50
N LEU A 217 22.90 -23.67 10.29
CA LEU A 217 21.72 -22.94 9.83
C LEU A 217 20.47 -23.30 10.64
N THR A 218 20.27 -24.59 10.95
CA THR A 218 19.14 -25.05 11.76
C THR A 218 19.19 -24.46 13.17
N GLN A 219 20.39 -24.36 13.76
CA GLN A 219 20.59 -23.72 15.07
C GLN A 219 20.26 -22.21 15.03
N ALA A 220 20.40 -21.56 13.88
CA ALA A 220 19.98 -20.17 13.65
C ALA A 220 18.48 -20.01 13.30
N GLY A 221 17.70 -21.09 13.32
CA GLY A 221 16.29 -21.08 12.93
C GLY A 221 16.07 -20.98 11.41
N ILE A 222 17.07 -21.37 10.60
CA ILE A 222 16.98 -21.41 9.15
C ILE A 222 16.70 -22.83 8.71
N ASP A 223 15.54 -23.04 8.08
CA ASP A 223 15.21 -24.30 7.44
C ASP A 223 16.06 -24.51 6.19
N TRP A 224 16.71 -25.67 6.11
CA TRP A 224 17.54 -26.08 4.99
C TRP A 224 16.80 -26.17 3.65
N GLU A 225 15.51 -26.51 3.69
CA GLU A 225 14.68 -26.63 2.48
C GLU A 225 14.01 -25.30 2.11
N THR A 226 13.96 -24.33 3.02
CA THR A 226 13.43 -22.98 2.76
C THR A 226 14.33 -21.87 3.33
N PRO A 227 15.61 -21.79 2.92
CA PRO A 227 16.60 -21.01 3.66
C PRO A 227 16.43 -19.49 3.56
N ILE A 228 15.74 -19.01 2.52
CA ILE A 228 15.42 -17.58 2.34
C ILE A 228 13.96 -17.23 2.68
N SER A 229 13.21 -18.12 3.35
CA SER A 229 11.82 -17.87 3.71
C SER A 229 11.65 -16.70 4.68
N ALA A 230 10.75 -15.78 4.34
CA ALA A 230 10.29 -14.71 5.21
C ALA A 230 9.58 -15.24 6.46
N THR A 231 8.79 -16.33 6.34
CA THR A 231 8.14 -16.97 7.49
C THR A 231 9.16 -17.44 8.53
N SER A 232 10.24 -18.10 8.10
CA SER A 232 11.30 -18.54 9.02
C SER A 232 12.10 -17.37 9.62
N TYR A 233 12.27 -16.28 8.87
CA TYR A 233 12.86 -15.05 9.37
C TYR A 233 12.00 -14.41 10.46
N GLN A 234 10.68 -14.28 10.21
CA GLN A 234 9.73 -13.75 11.20
C GLN A 234 9.73 -14.60 12.46
N ALA A 235 9.69 -15.93 12.32
CA ALA A 235 9.73 -16.83 13.48
C ALA A 235 10.99 -16.58 14.31
N TRP A 236 12.16 -16.50 13.68
CA TRP A 236 13.40 -16.15 14.40
C TRP A 236 13.32 -14.75 15.04
N HIS A 237 12.81 -13.74 14.31
CA HIS A 237 12.68 -12.34 14.75
C HIS A 237 11.80 -12.19 16.00
N ASP A 238 10.66 -12.88 16.03
CA ASP A 238 9.70 -12.80 17.14
C ASP A 238 10.20 -13.47 18.42
N HIS A 239 11.07 -14.47 18.31
CA HIS A 239 11.72 -15.09 19.47
C HIS A 239 12.80 -14.21 20.11
N GLN A 240 13.16 -13.07 19.52
CA GLN A 240 14.18 -12.17 20.08
C GLN A 240 13.53 -11.12 21.01
N PRO A 241 13.80 -11.17 22.33
CA PRO A 241 13.19 -10.25 23.30
C PRO A 241 13.69 -8.81 23.17
N LEU A 242 14.94 -8.64 22.72
CA LEU A 242 15.60 -7.36 22.50
C LEU A 242 16.17 -7.36 21.08
N ARG A 243 15.67 -6.46 20.23
CA ARG A 243 16.08 -6.37 18.82
C ARG A 243 15.97 -4.94 18.30
N ALA A 244 16.79 -4.62 17.32
CA ALA A 244 16.74 -3.35 16.60
C ALA A 244 16.58 -3.62 15.10
N ASP A 245 15.54 -3.05 14.51
CA ASP A 245 15.21 -3.25 13.11
C ASP A 245 15.52 -2.02 12.27
N LYS A 246 16.05 -2.26 11.07
CA LYS A 246 16.35 -1.22 10.09
C LYS A 246 15.99 -1.67 8.69
N VAL A 247 15.14 -0.91 8.02
CA VAL A 247 14.85 -1.12 6.60
C VAL A 247 15.64 -0.12 5.77
N VAL A 248 16.34 -0.62 4.74
CA VAL A 248 17.08 0.19 3.78
C VAL A 248 16.79 -0.28 2.36
N ARG A 249 16.93 0.63 1.39
CA ARG A 249 16.89 0.28 -0.02
C ARG A 249 18.27 -0.24 -0.42
N ALA A 250 18.35 -1.51 -0.81
CA ALA A 250 19.61 -2.21 -1.10
C ALA A 250 19.96 -2.25 -2.61
N GLY A 251 19.17 -1.58 -3.45
CA GLY A 251 19.34 -1.46 -4.90
C GLY A 251 18.13 -0.78 -5.56
N ASN A 252 18.07 -0.78 -6.90
CA ASN A 252 16.98 -0.11 -7.64
C ASN A 252 15.59 -0.75 -7.41
N HIS A 253 15.53 -2.02 -6.99
CA HIS A 253 14.29 -2.77 -6.78
C HIS A 253 14.33 -3.69 -5.56
N LEU A 254 15.18 -3.37 -4.58
CA LEU A 254 15.40 -4.23 -3.42
C LEU A 254 15.25 -3.46 -2.11
N LEU A 255 14.47 -4.03 -1.20
CA LEU A 255 14.37 -3.60 0.19
C LEU A 255 15.09 -4.64 1.05
N ARG A 256 15.91 -4.18 1.98
CA ARG A 256 16.60 -5.03 2.95
C ARG A 256 16.17 -4.64 4.35
N LEU A 257 15.60 -5.59 5.07
CA LEU A 257 15.43 -5.53 6.50
C LEU A 257 16.67 -6.12 7.17
N THR A 258 17.24 -5.39 8.12
CA THR A 258 18.30 -5.85 9.01
C THR A 258 17.79 -5.82 10.44
N THR A 259 17.91 -6.93 11.15
CA THR A 259 17.60 -7.08 12.57
C THR A 259 18.86 -7.42 13.32
N THR A 260 19.24 -6.54 14.25
CA THR A 260 20.39 -6.70 15.13
C THR A 260 19.91 -7.11 16.52
N VAL A 261 20.56 -8.11 17.11
CA VAL A 261 20.24 -8.59 18.47
C VAL A 261 21.48 -8.48 19.38
N PRO A 262 21.31 -8.13 20.67
CA PRO A 262 22.44 -7.98 21.59
C PRO A 262 22.95 -9.31 22.16
N GLY A 263 22.12 -10.36 22.16
CA GLY A 263 22.45 -11.68 22.71
C GLY A 263 22.16 -12.82 21.73
N GLY A 264 22.56 -14.05 22.09
CA GLY A 264 22.40 -15.25 21.25
C GLY A 264 23.59 -15.52 20.31
N SER A 265 23.55 -16.67 19.63
CA SER A 265 24.58 -17.12 18.68
C SER A 265 24.62 -16.28 17.39
N VAL A 266 23.50 -15.65 17.06
CA VAL A 266 23.35 -14.75 15.92
C VAL A 266 23.48 -13.32 16.41
N ALA A 267 24.32 -12.50 15.75
CA ALA A 267 24.45 -11.07 16.04
C ALA A 267 23.48 -10.23 15.19
N GLU A 268 23.30 -10.63 13.93
CA GLU A 268 22.49 -9.91 12.96
C GLU A 268 21.92 -10.88 11.93
N GLN A 269 20.67 -10.67 11.51
CA GLN A 269 20.16 -11.26 10.27
C GLN A 269 19.58 -10.18 9.37
N SER A 270 19.74 -10.36 8.06
CA SER A 270 19.04 -9.55 7.08
C SER A 270 18.25 -10.38 6.09
N LEU A 271 17.10 -9.85 5.68
CA LEU A 271 16.24 -10.37 4.64
C LEU A 271 16.10 -9.31 3.55
N THR A 272 16.45 -9.66 2.32
CA THR A 272 16.29 -8.79 1.15
C THR A 272 15.18 -9.31 0.27
N VAL A 273 14.25 -8.42 -0.05
CA VAL A 273 13.06 -8.70 -0.86
C VAL A 273 13.00 -7.76 -2.07
N ARG A 274 12.31 -8.18 -3.12
CA ARG A 274 11.94 -7.29 -4.24
C ARG A 274 10.92 -6.24 -3.79
N ASP A 275 11.07 -5.00 -4.23
CA ASP A 275 10.14 -3.93 -3.85
C ASP A 275 8.80 -3.95 -4.60
N THR A 276 8.69 -4.77 -5.66
CA THR A 276 7.49 -4.94 -6.49
C THR A 276 6.49 -5.95 -5.93
N ASP A 277 6.98 -7.08 -5.42
CA ASP A 277 6.16 -8.23 -5.02
C ASP A 277 6.58 -8.83 -3.68
N PHE A 278 7.57 -8.23 -3.00
CA PHE A 278 8.09 -8.69 -1.71
C PHE A 278 8.67 -10.12 -1.71
N HIS A 279 8.99 -10.66 -2.90
CA HIS A 279 9.69 -11.95 -3.04
C HIS A 279 11.05 -11.93 -2.33
N PRO A 280 11.31 -12.85 -1.38
CA PRO A 280 12.62 -13.00 -0.77
C PRO A 280 13.68 -13.49 -1.76
N VAL A 281 14.74 -12.70 -1.96
CA VAL A 281 15.83 -13.01 -2.90
C VAL A 281 17.17 -13.26 -2.20
N ARG A 282 17.32 -12.81 -0.95
CA ARG A 282 18.57 -13.00 -0.20
C ARG A 282 18.33 -12.98 1.29
N ARG A 283 19.04 -13.84 2.02
CA ARG A 283 19.16 -13.82 3.47
C ARG A 283 20.63 -13.83 3.87
N THR A 284 21.00 -13.02 4.85
CA THR A 284 22.35 -13.03 5.43
C THR A 284 22.24 -13.21 6.93
N VAL A 285 23.08 -14.07 7.49
CA VAL A 285 23.17 -14.30 8.94
C VAL A 285 24.61 -14.08 9.37
N ALA A 286 24.81 -13.12 10.26
CA ALA A 286 26.08 -12.90 10.94
C ALA A 286 26.04 -13.61 12.29
N PHE A 287 26.79 -14.70 12.38
CA PHE A 287 27.04 -15.40 13.64
C PHE A 287 28.13 -14.67 14.42
N ARG A 288 28.09 -14.77 15.75
CA ARG A 288 29.16 -14.23 16.59
C ARG A 288 30.44 -15.04 16.46
N ASP A 289 30.32 -16.37 16.38
CA ASP A 289 31.46 -17.28 16.46
C ASP A 289 31.81 -17.93 15.11
N LEU A 290 30.89 -17.92 14.14
CA LEU A 290 30.98 -18.68 12.88
C LEU A 290 31.12 -17.81 11.62
N GLY A 291 31.18 -16.48 11.79
CA GLY A 291 31.27 -15.54 10.68
C GLY A 291 29.93 -15.32 9.97
N THR A 292 29.98 -14.87 8.72
CA THR A 292 28.78 -14.50 7.95
C THR A 292 28.42 -15.57 6.92
N VAL A 293 27.15 -15.99 6.92
CA VAL A 293 26.55 -16.85 5.89
C VAL A 293 25.59 -16.02 5.05
N GLU A 294 25.84 -15.97 3.74
CA GLU A 294 25.00 -15.32 2.75
C GLU A 294 24.32 -16.35 1.87
N ILE A 295 22.99 -16.26 1.76
CA ILE A 295 22.17 -17.14 0.94
C ILE A 295 21.45 -16.26 -0.07
N ALA A 296 21.72 -16.45 -1.35
CA ALA A 296 21.15 -15.64 -2.43
C ALA A 296 20.50 -16.52 -3.49
N GLU A 297 19.33 -16.12 -3.96
CA GLU A 297 18.67 -16.74 -5.11
C GLU A 297 19.45 -16.47 -6.40
N LEU A 298 19.65 -17.52 -7.18
CA LEU A 298 20.25 -17.48 -8.52
C LEU A 298 19.19 -17.65 -9.61
N ASP A 299 18.18 -18.51 -9.38
CA ASP A 299 17.09 -18.78 -10.31
C ASP A 299 15.81 -19.17 -9.57
N PHE A 300 14.66 -18.81 -10.12
CA PHE A 300 13.33 -19.11 -9.57
C PHE A 300 12.34 -19.36 -10.70
N LYS A 301 11.72 -20.54 -10.72
CA LYS A 301 10.77 -20.94 -11.77
C LYS A 301 9.70 -21.87 -11.20
N ILE A 302 8.47 -21.70 -11.66
CA ILE A 302 7.41 -22.70 -11.47
C ILE A 302 7.43 -23.59 -12.72
N LEU A 303 7.78 -24.85 -12.54
CA LEU A 303 7.86 -25.85 -13.60
C LEU A 303 6.57 -26.67 -13.64
N PRO A 304 6.01 -26.96 -14.83
CA PRO A 304 4.97 -27.97 -14.94
C PRO A 304 5.55 -29.34 -14.58
N TRP A 305 4.72 -30.23 -14.04
CA TRP A 305 5.15 -31.59 -13.65
C TRP A 305 5.85 -32.37 -14.77
N SER A 306 5.49 -32.12 -16.02
CA SER A 306 6.11 -32.76 -17.20
C SER A 306 7.56 -32.34 -17.43
N ALA A 307 8.00 -31.21 -16.87
CA ALA A 307 9.35 -30.68 -17.03
C ALA A 307 10.31 -31.11 -15.90
N VAL A 308 9.82 -31.82 -14.88
CA VAL A 308 10.62 -32.28 -13.75
C VAL A 308 10.88 -33.78 -13.87
N ASP A 309 12.13 -34.19 -13.68
CA ASP A 309 12.52 -35.60 -13.68
C ASP A 309 11.78 -36.36 -12.55
N ALA A 310 11.12 -37.46 -12.91
CA ALA A 310 10.37 -38.30 -11.98
C ALA A 310 11.24 -38.87 -10.84
N GLY A 311 12.57 -38.92 -11.01
CA GLY A 311 13.51 -39.36 -9.98
C GLY A 311 13.77 -38.35 -8.85
N VAL A 312 13.27 -37.11 -8.95
CA VAL A 312 13.45 -36.04 -7.95
C VAL A 312 12.52 -36.23 -6.73
N PHE A 313 11.34 -36.82 -6.94
CA PHE A 313 10.36 -37.05 -5.89
C PHE A 313 10.22 -38.54 -5.56
N GLU A 314 9.80 -38.85 -4.34
CA GLU A 314 9.43 -40.22 -4.00
C GLU A 314 8.19 -40.64 -4.80
N PRO A 315 8.15 -41.86 -5.36
CA PRO A 315 6.98 -42.36 -6.05
C PRO A 315 5.79 -42.36 -5.08
N LEU A 316 4.63 -41.88 -5.55
CA LEU A 316 3.37 -42.01 -4.81
C LEU A 316 2.98 -43.49 -4.79
N ASP A 317 3.45 -44.22 -3.78
CA ASP A 317 3.16 -45.65 -3.66
C ASP A 317 1.67 -45.88 -3.50
N ARG A 318 1.08 -46.46 -4.54
CA ARG A 318 -0.26 -47.02 -4.53
C ARG A 318 -0.18 -48.38 -3.82
N SER A 319 -0.70 -48.40 -2.59
CA SER A 319 -1.12 -49.55 -1.75
C SER A 319 -0.08 -50.39 -0.96
N LEU A 320 -0.09 -50.15 0.37
CA LEU A 320 -0.12 -51.08 1.52
C LEU A 320 0.96 -52.19 1.67
N SER A 321 1.79 -52.11 2.73
CA SER A 321 1.81 -53.10 3.83
C SER A 321 2.81 -52.79 4.96
N LEU A 322 2.30 -52.93 6.18
CA LEU A 322 2.93 -53.17 7.49
C LEU A 322 4.46 -52.97 7.63
N VAL A 323 4.85 -51.91 8.35
CA VAL A 323 5.73 -52.08 9.52
C VAL A 323 5.13 -51.30 10.69
N THR A 324 4.72 -52.08 11.67
CA THR A 324 4.17 -51.71 12.96
C THR A 324 5.22 -50.98 13.81
N THR A 325 4.92 -49.76 14.27
CA THR A 325 5.25 -49.36 15.64
C THR A 325 4.06 -48.61 16.24
N ASN A 326 3.68 -49.06 17.43
CA ASN A 326 2.41 -48.81 18.09
C ASN A 326 2.17 -47.31 18.35
N SER A 327 1.09 -46.77 17.77
CA SER A 327 0.40 -45.62 18.34
C SER A 327 -0.98 -46.09 18.79
N VAL A 328 -1.22 -46.00 20.09
CA VAL A 328 -2.45 -46.37 20.77
C VAL A 328 -3.62 -45.60 20.11
N ARG A 329 -4.47 -46.33 19.37
CA ARG A 329 -5.76 -45.81 18.89
C ARG A 329 -6.69 -45.64 20.09
N VAL A 330 -6.92 -44.40 20.49
CA VAL A 330 -8.15 -44.03 21.20
C VAL A 330 -9.29 -44.07 20.17
N PRO A 331 -10.42 -44.74 20.46
CA PRO A 331 -11.55 -44.77 19.52
C PRO A 331 -12.13 -43.37 19.34
N GLN A 332 -12.23 -42.92 18.09
CA GLN A 332 -12.88 -41.65 17.76
C GLN A 332 -14.39 -41.78 17.90
N ILE A 333 -14.91 -41.17 18.96
CA ILE A 333 -16.32 -40.83 19.11
C ILE A 333 -16.65 -39.76 18.05
N PRO A 334 -17.80 -39.81 17.36
CA PRO A 334 -18.20 -38.77 16.41
C PRO A 334 -18.33 -37.44 17.16
N ARG A 335 -17.39 -36.52 16.95
CA ARG A 335 -17.49 -35.16 17.49
C ARG A 335 -18.50 -34.38 16.66
N ALA A 336 -19.48 -33.79 17.35
CA ALA A 336 -20.34 -32.74 16.83
C ALA A 336 -19.47 -31.60 16.25
N PRO A 337 -19.97 -30.80 15.28
CA PRO A 337 -19.19 -29.74 14.64
C PRO A 337 -18.60 -28.82 15.70
N GLU A 338 -17.27 -28.76 15.72
CA GLU A 338 -16.50 -27.98 16.68
C GLU A 338 -16.78 -26.50 16.42
N SER A 339 -17.50 -25.86 17.33
CA SER A 339 -17.76 -24.41 17.28
C SER A 339 -16.43 -23.66 17.33
N LEU A 340 -16.22 -22.71 16.41
CA LEU A 340 -14.99 -21.95 16.32
C LEU A 340 -14.66 -21.23 17.63
N SER A 341 -13.37 -21.18 17.97
CA SER A 341 -12.91 -20.43 19.14
C SER A 341 -13.08 -18.91 18.92
N PRO A 342 -13.23 -18.11 19.99
CA PRO A 342 -13.33 -16.64 19.88
C PRO A 342 -12.15 -16.00 19.13
N ILE A 343 -10.95 -16.58 19.24
CA ILE A 343 -9.75 -16.10 18.54
C ILE A 343 -9.87 -16.32 17.04
N GLN A 344 -10.40 -17.48 16.60
CA GLN A 344 -10.61 -17.77 15.18
C GLN A 344 -11.68 -16.87 14.56
N PHE A 345 -12.72 -16.51 15.33
CA PHE A 345 -13.70 -15.51 14.89
C PHE A 345 -13.07 -14.13 14.72
N ASP A 346 -12.21 -13.72 15.64
CA ASP A 346 -11.52 -12.43 15.56
C ASP A 346 -10.54 -12.38 14.38
N GLU A 347 -9.78 -13.46 14.14
CA GLU A 347 -8.88 -13.58 12.98
C GLU A 347 -9.64 -13.53 11.65
N ALA A 348 -10.74 -14.28 11.54
CA ALA A 348 -11.56 -14.29 10.32
C ALA A 348 -12.22 -12.93 10.07
N GLU A 349 -12.76 -12.25 11.10
CA GLU A 349 -13.40 -10.95 10.93
C GLU A 349 -12.38 -9.86 10.58
N LEU A 350 -11.25 -9.81 11.29
CA LEU A 350 -10.20 -8.82 11.01
C LEU A 350 -9.56 -9.06 9.64
N GLY A 351 -9.36 -10.33 9.24
CA GLY A 351 -8.89 -10.68 7.90
C GLY A 351 -9.85 -10.22 6.81
N ALA A 352 -11.16 -10.47 6.98
CA ALA A 352 -12.17 -9.99 6.04
C ALA A 352 -12.20 -8.46 5.94
N ARG A 353 -12.15 -7.76 7.08
CA ARG A 353 -12.10 -6.29 7.13
C ARG A 353 -10.84 -5.73 6.46
N LEU A 354 -9.68 -6.35 6.67
CA LEU A 354 -8.42 -5.94 6.03
C LEU A 354 -8.51 -6.06 4.51
N ILE A 355 -9.05 -7.15 3.99
CA ILE A 355 -9.20 -7.35 2.55
C ILE A 355 -10.17 -6.32 1.95
N LEU A 356 -11.31 -6.08 2.60
CA LEU A 356 -12.25 -5.04 2.15
C LEU A 356 -11.60 -3.65 2.18
N ASN A 357 -10.80 -3.35 3.21
CA ASN A 357 -10.04 -2.11 3.32
C ASN A 357 -9.02 -1.92 2.19
N GLN A 358 -8.24 -2.96 1.89
CA GLN A 358 -7.24 -2.97 0.82
C GLN A 358 -7.86 -2.80 -0.56
N LEU A 359 -9.05 -3.37 -0.77
CA LEU A 359 -9.81 -3.23 -2.01
C LEU A 359 -10.66 -1.96 -2.06
N HIS A 360 -10.66 -1.16 -1.00
CA HIS A 360 -11.51 0.03 -0.82
C HIS A 360 -13.01 -0.28 -0.93
N ALA A 361 -13.38 -1.52 -0.65
CA ALA A 361 -14.76 -2.00 -0.63
C ALA A 361 -15.45 -1.71 0.73
N ASP A 362 -14.69 -1.21 1.70
CA ASP A 362 -15.21 -0.69 2.97
C ASP A 362 -15.72 0.77 2.86
N ALA A 363 -15.48 1.42 1.71
CA ALA A 363 -15.89 2.79 1.44
C ALA A 363 -16.77 2.87 0.18
N GLY A 364 -18.06 3.18 0.36
CA GLY A 364 -18.99 3.46 -0.74
C GLY A 364 -19.73 2.26 -1.31
N GLU A 365 -19.35 1.03 -0.97
CA GLU A 365 -20.08 -0.20 -1.34
C GLU A 365 -20.97 -0.66 -0.16
N GLN A 366 -22.14 -1.25 -0.45
CA GLN A 366 -23.04 -1.80 0.57
C GLN A 366 -22.59 -3.22 0.91
N ILE A 367 -21.52 -3.33 1.71
CA ILE A 367 -20.99 -4.61 2.18
C ILE A 367 -21.02 -4.62 3.71
N GLU A 368 -21.66 -5.64 4.26
CA GLU A 368 -21.82 -5.87 5.69
C GLU A 368 -21.13 -7.18 6.12
N ILE A 369 -20.67 -7.21 7.38
CA ILE A 369 -19.99 -8.36 7.95
C ILE A 369 -20.73 -8.78 9.22
N HIS A 370 -21.16 -10.04 9.27
CA HIS A 370 -21.93 -10.62 10.37
C HIS A 370 -21.19 -11.81 10.98
N ARG A 371 -21.21 -11.94 12.31
CA ARG A 371 -20.71 -13.15 13.00
C ARG A 371 -21.84 -14.18 13.07
N VAL A 372 -21.65 -15.35 12.48
CA VAL A 372 -22.60 -16.47 12.53
C VAL A 372 -21.99 -17.66 13.27
N PRO A 373 -22.76 -18.60 13.87
CA PRO A 373 -22.21 -19.71 14.65
C PRO A 373 -21.21 -20.62 13.89
N GLN A 374 -21.25 -20.59 12.56
CA GLN A 374 -20.43 -21.40 11.66
C GLN A 374 -19.21 -20.63 11.09
N GLY A 375 -19.08 -19.32 11.35
CA GLY A 375 -18.03 -18.48 10.78
C GLY A 375 -18.40 -16.99 10.66
N ILE A 376 -17.73 -16.30 9.76
CA ILE A 376 -18.04 -14.90 9.42
C ILE A 376 -18.76 -14.88 8.08
N GLU A 377 -19.85 -14.13 7.98
CA GLU A 377 -20.60 -13.94 6.74
C GLU A 377 -20.37 -12.52 6.21
N VAL A 378 -20.02 -12.42 4.92
CA VAL A 378 -19.85 -11.14 4.22
C VAL A 378 -20.93 -11.04 3.16
N GLU A 379 -21.88 -10.14 3.38
CA GLU A 379 -22.99 -9.89 2.47
C GLU A 379 -22.83 -8.55 1.79
N GLY A 380 -23.22 -8.43 0.53
CA GLY A 380 -23.26 -7.11 -0.10
C GLY A 380 -23.66 -7.06 -1.55
N ILE A 381 -23.90 -5.84 -2.03
CA ILE A 381 -24.28 -5.56 -3.41
C ILE A 381 -23.20 -4.69 -4.07
N VAL A 382 -22.75 -5.10 -5.25
CA VAL A 382 -21.71 -4.42 -6.03
C VAL A 382 -22.21 -4.06 -7.43
N GLU A 383 -21.64 -3.01 -8.02
CA GLU A 383 -22.14 -2.48 -9.30
C GLU A 383 -21.93 -3.42 -10.49
N THR A 384 -20.82 -4.18 -10.51
CA THR A 384 -20.42 -4.99 -11.68
C THR A 384 -20.06 -6.43 -11.32
N ASP A 385 -20.22 -7.33 -12.29
CA ASP A 385 -19.86 -8.74 -12.15
C ASP A 385 -18.34 -8.95 -12.04
N GLU A 386 -17.55 -8.09 -12.68
CA GLU A 386 -16.09 -8.08 -12.53
C GLU A 386 -15.70 -7.75 -11.09
N ARG A 387 -16.34 -6.73 -10.50
CA ARG A 387 -16.09 -6.33 -9.11
C ARG A 387 -16.50 -7.42 -8.12
N LYS A 388 -17.62 -8.10 -8.37
CA LYS A 388 -18.05 -9.28 -7.60
C LYS A 388 -16.97 -10.38 -7.60
N ARG A 389 -16.45 -10.74 -8.78
CA ARG A 389 -15.42 -11.80 -8.90
C ARG A 389 -14.12 -11.42 -8.19
N GLU A 390 -13.70 -10.16 -8.29
CA GLU A 390 -12.52 -9.64 -7.60
C GLU A 390 -12.66 -9.79 -6.07
N LEU A 391 -13.78 -9.34 -5.51
CA LEU A 391 -14.06 -9.43 -4.08
C LEU A 391 -14.17 -10.88 -3.61
N GLN A 392 -14.87 -11.73 -4.36
CA GLN A 392 -15.00 -13.16 -4.03
C GLN A 392 -13.65 -13.88 -4.04
N THR A 393 -12.80 -13.61 -5.03
CA THR A 393 -11.48 -14.25 -5.14
C THR A 393 -10.61 -13.88 -3.95
N ARG A 394 -10.57 -12.61 -3.57
CA ARG A 394 -9.73 -12.14 -2.45
C ARG A 394 -10.29 -12.58 -1.10
N LEU A 395 -11.60 -12.47 -0.88
CA LEU A 395 -12.24 -12.86 0.37
C LEU A 395 -12.20 -14.38 0.61
N SER A 396 -12.21 -15.20 -0.45
CA SER A 396 -12.11 -16.67 -0.32
C SER A 396 -10.79 -17.17 0.30
N MET A 397 -9.78 -16.29 0.38
CA MET A 397 -8.48 -16.59 1.01
C MET A 397 -8.55 -16.56 2.55
N VAL A 398 -9.65 -16.05 3.15
CA VAL A 398 -9.84 -15.99 4.61
C VAL A 398 -10.55 -17.26 5.09
N PRO A 399 -9.97 -18.00 6.06
CA PRO A 399 -10.63 -19.18 6.61
C PRO A 399 -11.90 -18.81 7.37
N HIS A 400 -12.89 -19.71 7.38
CA HIS A 400 -14.18 -19.55 8.07
C HIS A 400 -15.06 -18.40 7.57
N LEU A 401 -14.85 -17.96 6.32
CA LEU A 401 -15.65 -16.92 5.68
C LEU A 401 -16.70 -17.52 4.72
N THR A 402 -17.94 -17.06 4.85
CA THR A 402 -19.04 -17.31 3.89
C THR A 402 -19.32 -16.01 3.15
N ILE A 403 -19.33 -16.05 1.81
CA ILE A 403 -19.41 -14.84 0.97
C ILE A 403 -20.73 -14.85 0.19
N SER A 404 -21.56 -13.85 0.42
CA SER A 404 -22.86 -13.62 -0.22
C SER A 404 -22.88 -12.24 -0.90
N ILE A 405 -22.00 -12.06 -1.89
CA ILE A 405 -21.92 -10.81 -2.68
C ILE A 405 -22.67 -10.98 -4.00
N GLN A 406 -23.59 -10.06 -4.30
CA GLN A 406 -24.40 -10.04 -5.52
C GLN A 406 -24.07 -8.80 -6.36
N SER A 407 -24.14 -8.91 -7.68
CA SER A 407 -24.05 -7.74 -8.55
C SER A 407 -25.43 -7.12 -8.78
N VAL A 408 -25.49 -5.84 -9.18
CA VAL A 408 -26.74 -5.19 -9.58
C VAL A 408 -27.42 -5.94 -10.74
N THR A 409 -26.64 -6.56 -11.63
CA THR A 409 -27.15 -7.42 -12.71
C THR A 409 -27.77 -8.71 -12.15
N ASP A 410 -27.17 -9.35 -11.14
CA ASP A 410 -27.75 -10.51 -10.46
C ASP A 410 -29.07 -10.16 -9.75
N VAL A 411 -29.11 -9.02 -9.06
CA VAL A 411 -30.32 -8.56 -8.34
C VAL A 411 -31.44 -8.28 -9.34
N LYS A 412 -31.14 -7.58 -10.46
CA LYS A 412 -32.12 -7.28 -11.51
C LYS A 412 -32.66 -8.55 -12.18
N ASN A 413 -31.78 -9.52 -12.45
CA ASN A 413 -32.17 -10.82 -13.01
C ASN A 413 -32.99 -11.69 -12.02
N LYS A 414 -32.86 -11.45 -10.70
CA LYS A 414 -33.58 -12.14 -9.63
C LYS A 414 -34.91 -11.46 -9.28
N GLU A 415 -35.02 -10.14 -9.48
CA GLU A 415 -36.25 -9.34 -9.34
C GLU A 415 -37.23 -9.54 -10.50
N ASP A 416 -36.76 -9.93 -11.69
CA ASP A 416 -37.64 -10.38 -12.78
C ASP A 416 -38.48 -11.64 -12.40
N PHE A 417 -38.20 -12.28 -11.26
CA PHE A 417 -38.97 -13.39 -10.68
C PHE A 417 -39.73 -13.06 -9.36
N ARG A 418 -39.66 -11.84 -8.82
CA ARG A 418 -40.49 -11.41 -7.68
C ARG A 418 -41.06 -10.02 -7.94
N GLY A 419 -42.37 -9.98 -8.15
CA GLY A 419 -43.14 -8.82 -8.58
C GLY A 419 -42.77 -7.50 -7.92
N ALA A 420 -42.66 -6.49 -8.78
CA ALA A 420 -42.46 -5.09 -8.46
C ALA A 420 -43.29 -4.64 -7.25
N THR A 421 -42.61 -4.24 -6.18
CA THR A 421 -43.21 -3.38 -5.16
C THR A 421 -42.77 -1.95 -5.45
N GLU A 422 -43.73 -1.18 -5.92
CA GLU A 422 -43.66 0.23 -6.27
C GLU A 422 -43.23 1.07 -5.07
N LEU A 423 -41.99 1.57 -5.08
CA LEU A 423 -41.47 2.50 -4.08
C LEU A 423 -41.98 3.91 -4.42
N LYS A 424 -42.91 4.43 -3.60
CA LYS A 424 -43.36 5.82 -3.66
C LYS A 424 -42.19 6.77 -3.43
N ILE A 425 -41.76 7.45 -4.49
CA ILE A 425 -40.89 8.62 -4.40
C ILE A 425 -41.73 9.73 -3.76
N ALA A 426 -41.46 10.04 -2.49
CA ALA A 426 -42.00 11.23 -1.84
C ALA A 426 -41.46 12.46 -2.58
N SER A 427 -42.35 13.32 -3.08
CA SER A 427 -41.97 14.58 -3.71
C SER A 427 -41.30 15.48 -2.68
N VAL A 428 -39.99 15.66 -2.80
CA VAL A 428 -39.25 16.72 -2.13
C VAL A 428 -39.72 18.05 -2.73
N VAL A 429 -40.25 18.94 -1.88
CA VAL A 429 -40.61 20.30 -2.27
C VAL A 429 -39.31 21.07 -2.52
N ASP A 430 -39.20 21.68 -3.70
CA ASP A 430 -38.05 22.46 -4.18
C ASP A 430 -37.90 23.76 -3.36
N ARG A 431 -37.30 23.68 -2.17
CA ARG A 431 -36.88 24.83 -1.37
C ARG A 431 -35.36 24.95 -1.42
N PRO A 432 -34.80 26.16 -1.56
CA PRO A 432 -33.36 26.33 -1.60
C PRO A 432 -32.74 26.04 -0.23
N SER A 433 -31.63 25.31 -0.20
CA SER A 433 -30.87 25.06 1.03
C SER A 433 -30.23 26.35 1.59
N PRO A 434 -29.82 26.40 2.88
CA PRO A 434 -29.11 27.54 3.44
C PRO A 434 -27.84 27.90 2.65
N LEU A 435 -27.11 26.87 2.20
CA LEU A 435 -25.92 27.03 1.37
C LEU A 435 -26.23 27.61 -0.01
N GLU A 436 -27.30 27.14 -0.66
CA GLU A 436 -27.77 27.72 -1.92
C GLU A 436 -28.17 29.17 -1.76
N THR A 437 -28.87 29.52 -0.67
CA THR A 437 -29.30 30.89 -0.38
C THR A 437 -28.10 31.82 -0.21
N SER A 438 -27.10 31.42 0.59
CA SER A 438 -25.89 32.23 0.82
C SER A 438 -25.04 32.35 -0.46
N LEU A 439 -24.82 31.26 -1.21
CA LEU A 439 -23.98 31.32 -2.41
C LEU A 439 -24.66 31.96 -3.63
N GLN A 440 -26.00 31.90 -3.73
CA GLN A 440 -26.76 32.69 -4.71
C GLN A 440 -26.60 34.19 -4.44
N ALA A 441 -26.62 34.61 -3.17
CA ALA A 441 -26.36 36.00 -2.79
C ALA A 441 -24.94 36.47 -3.18
N HIS A 442 -23.99 35.53 -3.29
CA HIS A 442 -22.61 35.77 -3.74
C HIS A 442 -22.40 35.56 -5.26
N GLY A 443 -23.47 35.32 -6.04
CA GLY A 443 -23.41 35.27 -7.51
C GLY A 443 -22.76 34.02 -8.12
N ARG A 444 -22.71 32.90 -7.40
CA ARG A 444 -22.14 31.62 -7.89
C ARG A 444 -23.12 30.83 -8.78
N SER A 445 -22.60 29.99 -9.67
CA SER A 445 -23.41 29.20 -10.60
C SER A 445 -24.07 28.00 -9.91
N LEU A 446 -25.34 27.71 -10.24
CA LEU A 446 -26.16 26.65 -9.65
C LEU A 446 -25.53 25.24 -9.76
N SER A 447 -24.75 24.98 -10.82
CA SER A 447 -24.02 23.72 -10.98
C SER A 447 -22.86 23.58 -10.00
N ASP A 448 -22.16 24.67 -9.69
CA ASP A 448 -21.08 24.66 -8.72
C ASP A 448 -21.63 24.49 -7.29
N LEU A 449 -22.84 25.02 -7.03
CA LEU A 449 -23.56 24.84 -5.76
C LEU A 449 -23.85 23.37 -5.47
N ASN A 450 -24.46 22.68 -6.44
CA ASN A 450 -24.82 21.27 -6.29
C ASN A 450 -23.57 20.39 -6.15
N GLY A 451 -22.48 20.72 -6.87
CA GLY A 451 -21.20 20.04 -6.73
C GLY A 451 -20.61 20.19 -5.34
N LEU A 452 -20.59 21.42 -4.80
CA LEU A 452 -20.04 21.72 -3.48
C LEU A 452 -20.89 21.14 -2.34
N ALA A 453 -22.22 21.23 -2.44
CA ALA A 453 -23.15 20.62 -1.48
C ALA A 453 -22.95 19.10 -1.41
N GLN A 454 -22.87 18.43 -2.56
CA GLN A 454 -22.62 16.99 -2.63
C GLN A 454 -21.26 16.62 -2.03
N GLN A 455 -20.21 17.41 -2.31
CA GLN A 455 -18.87 17.17 -1.77
C GLN A 455 -18.81 17.33 -0.26
N ILE A 456 -19.46 18.36 0.30
CA ILE A 456 -19.53 18.57 1.75
C ILE A 456 -20.25 17.39 2.41
N PHE A 457 -21.44 17.04 1.92
CA PHE A 457 -22.22 15.94 2.46
C PHE A 457 -21.47 14.59 2.39
N ASN A 458 -20.88 14.27 1.23
CA ASN A 458 -20.11 13.03 1.05
C ASN A 458 -18.89 12.99 1.98
N THR A 459 -18.18 14.11 2.15
CA THR A 459 -17.01 14.17 3.04
C THR A 459 -17.42 13.98 4.50
N ALA A 460 -18.52 14.61 4.94
CA ALA A 460 -19.07 14.43 6.28
C ALA A 460 -19.55 12.99 6.53
N LEU A 461 -20.13 12.34 5.52
CA LEU A 461 -20.50 10.93 5.57
C LEU A 461 -19.26 10.04 5.75
N THR A 462 -18.20 10.27 4.97
CA THR A 462 -16.91 9.56 5.14
C THR A 462 -16.36 9.75 6.55
N ILE A 463 -16.34 10.97 7.07
CA ILE A 463 -15.89 11.25 8.45
C ILE A 463 -16.68 10.42 9.47
N SER A 464 -18.01 10.37 9.34
CA SER A 464 -18.87 9.56 10.21
C SER A 464 -18.56 8.06 10.10
N GLN A 465 -18.39 7.54 8.88
CA GLN A 465 -18.06 6.14 8.62
C GLN A 465 -16.71 5.73 9.23
N GLU A 466 -15.67 6.54 9.01
CA GLU A 466 -14.33 6.25 9.55
C GLU A 466 -14.32 6.30 11.09
N CYS A 467 -15.00 7.28 11.70
CA CYS A 467 -15.16 7.35 13.16
C CYS A 467 -15.90 6.12 13.72
N LYS A 468 -16.93 5.62 13.03
CA LYS A 468 -17.65 4.39 13.40
C LYS A 468 -16.76 3.16 13.28
N ALA A 469 -15.99 3.04 12.20
CA ALA A 469 -15.06 1.94 12.02
C ALA A 469 -13.99 1.92 13.13
N ILE A 470 -13.40 3.07 13.45
CA ILE A 470 -12.42 3.18 14.54
C ILE A 470 -13.05 2.80 15.88
N ALA A 471 -14.22 3.34 16.22
CA ALA A 471 -14.90 3.03 17.48
C ALA A 471 -15.28 1.55 17.56
N TYR A 472 -15.76 0.95 16.47
CA TYR A 472 -16.06 -0.47 16.40
C TYR A 472 -14.81 -1.32 16.64
N LEU A 473 -13.71 -1.04 15.93
CA LEU A 473 -12.45 -1.77 16.07
C LEU A 473 -11.90 -1.67 17.50
N GLN A 474 -11.98 -0.50 18.12
CA GLN A 474 -11.52 -0.29 19.49
C GLN A 474 -12.40 -0.99 20.53
N THR A 475 -13.72 -0.99 20.33
CA THR A 475 -14.67 -1.60 21.28
C THR A 475 -14.67 -3.12 21.19
N GLN A 476 -14.76 -3.68 19.98
CA GLN A 476 -14.79 -5.14 19.79
C GLN A 476 -13.43 -5.79 19.99
N PHE A 477 -12.36 -5.15 19.52
CA PHE A 477 -11.03 -5.74 19.55
C PHE A 477 -10.15 -5.10 20.63
N HIS A 478 -10.63 -4.98 21.87
CA HIS A 478 -9.84 -4.48 23.00
C HIS A 478 -8.47 -5.19 23.13
N PRO A 479 -7.37 -4.45 23.35
CA PRO A 479 -6.01 -5.01 23.47
C PRO A 479 -5.74 -5.74 24.82
N GLY A 480 -6.70 -6.51 25.33
CA GLY A 480 -6.58 -7.31 26.56
C GLY A 480 -5.81 -8.62 26.37
N GLU A 481 -5.25 -9.11 27.48
CA GLU A 481 -4.23 -10.17 27.63
C GLU A 481 -4.43 -11.41 26.73
N LEU A 482 -3.33 -11.83 26.07
CA LEU A 482 -3.17 -13.07 25.29
C LEU A 482 -3.82 -13.10 23.90
N ARG A 483 -3.55 -12.11 23.06
CA ARG A 483 -3.84 -12.20 21.61
C ARG A 483 -2.62 -12.65 20.80
N PRO A 484 -2.80 -13.52 19.80
CA PRO A 484 -1.76 -13.82 18.82
C PRO A 484 -1.24 -12.54 18.14
N GLY A 485 0.07 -12.48 17.85
CA GLY A 485 0.71 -11.30 17.27
C GLY A 485 0.06 -10.83 15.95
N LEU A 486 -0.48 -11.76 15.16
CA LEU A 486 -1.15 -11.49 13.88
C LEU A 486 -2.43 -10.64 14.05
N VAL A 487 -3.25 -10.94 15.06
CA VAL A 487 -4.50 -10.21 15.37
C VAL A 487 -4.18 -8.77 15.77
N SER A 488 -3.15 -8.59 16.60
CA SER A 488 -2.70 -7.25 17.03
C SER A 488 -2.10 -6.43 15.89
N ALA A 489 -1.35 -7.06 14.99
CA ALA A 489 -0.78 -6.40 13.82
C ALA A 489 -1.87 -5.95 12.83
N THR A 490 -2.80 -6.85 12.51
CA THR A 490 -3.94 -6.57 11.61
C THR A 490 -4.83 -5.46 12.15
N LEU A 491 -5.15 -5.49 13.46
CA LEU A 491 -5.91 -4.43 14.11
C LEU A 491 -5.17 -3.08 14.05
N SER A 492 -3.84 -3.09 14.25
CA SER A 492 -3.03 -1.86 14.19
C SER A 492 -3.00 -1.28 12.78
N GLU A 493 -2.90 -2.13 11.75
CA GLU A 493 -2.94 -1.73 10.34
C GLU A 493 -4.30 -1.12 9.97
N LEU A 494 -5.40 -1.78 10.32
CA LEU A 494 -6.75 -1.27 10.10
C LEU A 494 -6.97 0.07 10.79
N LEU A 495 -6.61 0.18 12.08
CA LEU A 495 -6.72 1.44 12.82
C LEU A 495 -5.86 2.55 12.20
N TYR A 496 -4.68 2.23 11.69
CA TYR A 496 -3.83 3.19 11.00
C TYR A 496 -4.47 3.66 9.68
N SER A 497 -4.97 2.72 8.86
CA SER A 497 -5.64 3.02 7.59
C SER A 497 -6.85 3.93 7.76
N HIS A 498 -7.78 3.55 8.64
CA HIS A 498 -8.97 4.35 8.97
C HIS A 498 -8.61 5.75 9.49
N ARG A 499 -7.53 5.85 10.29
CA ARG A 499 -7.05 7.14 10.79
C ARG A 499 -6.56 8.06 9.68
N GLU A 500 -5.75 7.55 8.76
CA GLU A 500 -5.22 8.38 7.67
C GLU A 500 -6.35 8.86 6.76
N ARG A 501 -7.37 8.02 6.52
CA ARG A 501 -8.58 8.43 5.78
C ARG A 501 -9.41 9.47 6.52
N LEU A 502 -9.64 9.30 7.82
CA LEU A 502 -10.30 10.32 8.65
C LEU A 502 -9.55 11.65 8.60
N ARG A 503 -8.22 11.62 8.69
CA ARG A 503 -7.39 12.83 8.61
C ARG A 503 -7.48 13.50 7.25
N ALA A 504 -7.47 12.72 6.17
CA ALA A 504 -7.63 13.22 4.81
C ALA A 504 -9.02 13.85 4.62
N ALA A 505 -10.08 13.20 5.09
CA ALA A 505 -11.45 13.70 4.99
C ALA A 505 -11.65 14.99 5.80
N LEU A 506 -11.15 15.07 7.04
CA LEU A 506 -11.19 16.31 7.83
C LEU A 506 -10.44 17.46 7.15
N LYS A 507 -9.30 17.17 6.51
CA LYS A 507 -8.56 18.19 5.74
C LYS A 507 -9.35 18.65 4.52
N HIS A 508 -10.01 17.72 3.82
CA HIS A 508 -10.83 18.01 2.65
C HIS A 508 -12.05 18.86 3.01
N GLU A 509 -12.75 18.55 4.10
CA GLU A 509 -13.90 19.33 4.56
C GLU A 509 -13.51 20.78 4.92
N ARG A 510 -12.37 20.97 5.61
CA ARG A 510 -11.81 22.31 5.88
C ARG A 510 -11.55 23.09 4.59
N GLN A 511 -11.04 22.43 3.55
CA GLN A 511 -10.79 23.04 2.25
C GLN A 511 -12.10 23.43 1.56
N LEU A 512 -13.13 22.59 1.62
CA LEU A 512 -14.45 22.89 1.06
C LEU A 512 -15.10 24.09 1.76
N ILE A 513 -15.05 24.14 3.09
CA ILE A 513 -15.53 25.28 3.88
C ILE A 513 -14.79 26.57 3.52
N THR A 514 -13.48 26.51 3.33
CA THR A 514 -12.68 27.68 2.90
C THR A 514 -13.05 28.12 1.47
N THR A 515 -13.31 27.16 0.57
CA THR A 515 -13.68 27.41 -0.83
C THR A 515 -15.08 28.01 -0.97
N ALA A 516 -15.95 27.77 0.00
CA ALA A 516 -17.25 28.41 0.06
C ALA A 516 -17.16 29.94 0.25
N GLU A 517 -16.00 30.50 0.61
CA GLU A 517 -15.73 31.96 0.78
C GLU A 517 -16.71 32.68 1.73
N ILE A 518 -17.48 31.93 2.52
CA ILE A 518 -18.39 32.47 3.53
C ILE A 518 -17.55 32.82 4.74
N THR A 519 -17.30 34.12 4.94
CA THR A 519 -16.57 34.61 6.10
C THR A 519 -17.43 34.36 7.34
N PRO A 520 -16.99 33.54 8.32
CA PRO A 520 -17.80 33.28 9.50
C PRO A 520 -18.03 34.61 10.23
N ALA A 521 -19.31 34.97 10.44
CA ALA A 521 -19.69 36.16 11.16
C ALA A 521 -19.17 36.05 12.60
N SER A 522 -18.11 36.78 12.92
CA SER A 522 -17.44 36.87 14.23
C SER A 522 -17.09 35.51 14.85
N ALA A 523 -15.81 35.16 14.82
CA ALA A 523 -15.29 33.97 15.52
C ALA A 523 -15.83 33.94 16.96
N PRO A 524 -16.70 32.97 17.33
CA PRO A 524 -17.12 32.82 18.70
C PRO A 524 -15.89 32.53 19.55
N THR A 525 -15.84 33.11 20.75
CA THR A 525 -14.78 32.88 21.74
C THR A 525 -14.54 31.37 21.86
N ILE A 526 -13.33 30.94 21.48
CA ILE A 526 -12.89 29.54 21.56
C ILE A 526 -12.92 29.14 23.04
N GLY A 527 -14.04 28.58 23.50
CA GLY A 527 -14.08 27.83 24.75
C GLY A 527 -13.17 26.60 24.63
N PRO A 528 -12.66 26.05 25.74
CA PRO A 528 -11.92 24.80 25.69
C PRO A 528 -12.76 23.74 24.95
N PRO A 529 -12.14 22.91 24.09
CA PRO A 529 -12.86 21.90 23.34
C PRO A 529 -13.65 21.04 24.31
N ASN A 530 -14.98 21.07 24.18
CA ASN A 530 -15.85 20.23 24.97
C ASN A 530 -15.65 18.81 24.43
N VAL A 531 -14.99 17.94 25.18
CA VAL A 531 -14.56 16.62 24.72
C VAL A 531 -15.78 15.72 24.60
N SER A 532 -16.53 15.87 23.51
CA SER A 532 -17.53 14.91 23.07
C SER A 532 -16.82 13.65 22.58
N SER A 533 -17.44 12.48 22.77
CA SER A 533 -16.95 11.22 22.19
C SER A 533 -16.74 11.36 20.68
N LEU A 534 -15.77 10.63 20.13
CA LEU A 534 -15.43 10.68 18.70
C LEU A 534 -16.68 10.50 17.80
N LEU A 535 -17.58 9.59 18.19
CA LEU A 535 -18.85 9.35 17.51
C LEU A 535 -19.80 10.53 17.63
N GLY A 536 -19.98 11.09 18.83
CA GLY A 536 -20.87 12.25 19.03
C GLY A 536 -20.41 13.47 18.24
N ALA A 537 -19.10 13.69 18.14
CA ALA A 537 -18.53 14.76 17.33
C ALA A 537 -18.77 14.53 15.82
N ALA A 538 -18.69 13.28 15.35
CA ALA A 538 -18.92 12.92 13.96
C ALA A 538 -20.41 13.03 13.56
N ASP A 539 -21.32 12.59 14.43
CA ASP A 539 -22.76 12.71 14.20
C ASP A 539 -23.21 14.17 14.19
N LYS A 540 -22.62 15.01 15.06
CA LYS A 540 -22.84 16.46 15.03
C LYS A 540 -22.39 17.07 13.69
N ASN A 541 -21.21 16.72 13.20
CA ASN A 541 -20.70 17.22 11.92
C ASN A 541 -21.59 16.80 10.73
N LEU A 542 -22.06 15.55 10.72
CA LEU A 542 -22.98 15.05 9.71
C LEU A 542 -24.35 15.76 9.78
N SER A 543 -24.85 16.04 10.98
CA SER A 543 -26.09 16.79 11.17
C SER A 543 -25.98 18.21 10.63
N LEU A 544 -24.90 18.91 10.94
CA LEU A 544 -24.64 20.27 10.42
C LEU A 544 -24.49 20.28 8.89
N SER A 545 -23.85 19.25 8.32
CA SER A 545 -23.76 19.10 6.87
C SER A 545 -25.11 18.86 6.21
N LYS A 546 -26.00 18.09 6.84
CA LYS A 546 -27.39 17.91 6.39
C LYS A 546 -28.17 19.21 6.47
N GLU A 547 -28.06 19.93 7.58
CA GLU A 547 -28.70 21.23 7.78
C GLU A 547 -28.25 22.25 6.72
N LEU A 548 -26.95 22.27 6.40
CA LEU A 548 -26.38 23.15 5.38
C LEU A 548 -26.87 22.81 3.96
N THR A 549 -27.10 21.53 3.65
CA THR A 549 -27.35 21.03 2.29
C THR A 549 -28.79 20.65 1.99
N GLN A 550 -29.66 20.52 3.01
CA GLN A 550 -31.06 20.12 2.85
C GLN A 550 -32.00 21.25 3.27
N ALA A 551 -33.13 21.38 2.58
CA ALA A 551 -34.14 22.41 2.84
C ALA A 551 -35.27 21.92 3.76
N SER A 552 -34.90 21.31 4.89
CA SER A 552 -35.84 20.57 5.75
C SER A 552 -36.52 21.41 6.83
N ASP A 553 -35.97 22.57 7.21
CA ASP A 553 -36.49 23.37 8.32
C ASP A 553 -37.36 24.56 7.87
N PRO A 554 -38.50 24.85 8.55
CA PRO A 554 -39.35 25.99 8.26
C PRO A 554 -38.71 27.34 8.64
N ASN A 555 -37.62 27.35 9.42
CA ASN A 555 -36.86 28.54 9.76
C ASN A 555 -35.35 28.24 9.74
N PRO A 556 -34.73 28.15 8.54
CA PRO A 556 -33.35 27.72 8.41
C PRO A 556 -32.39 28.72 9.06
N ARG A 557 -31.39 28.20 9.79
CA ARG A 557 -30.25 29.01 10.26
C ARG A 557 -29.46 29.52 9.06
N ALA A 558 -28.80 30.66 9.25
CA ALA A 558 -27.94 31.24 8.22
C ALA A 558 -26.75 30.31 7.94
N ALA A 559 -26.33 30.19 6.67
CA ALA A 559 -25.22 29.31 6.29
C ALA A 559 -23.92 29.68 7.03
N GLU A 560 -23.72 30.96 7.30
CA GLU A 560 -22.59 31.52 8.05
C GLU A 560 -22.54 30.95 9.48
N GLU A 561 -23.70 30.79 10.11
CA GLU A 561 -23.84 30.28 11.48
C GLU A 561 -23.58 28.76 11.52
N ILE A 562 -24.12 28.03 10.55
CA ILE A 562 -23.92 26.58 10.42
C ILE A 562 -22.44 26.28 10.12
N LEU A 563 -21.80 27.05 9.23
CA LEU A 563 -20.37 26.88 8.90
C LEU A 563 -19.45 27.21 10.07
N ALA A 564 -19.79 28.20 10.91
CA ALA A 564 -19.06 28.48 12.14
C ALA A 564 -19.15 27.29 13.12
N ASP A 565 -20.34 26.71 13.30
CA ASP A 565 -20.53 25.51 14.11
C ASP A 565 -19.81 24.28 13.54
N MET A 566 -19.77 24.12 12.21
CA MET A 566 -19.00 23.07 11.54
C MET A 566 -17.50 23.23 11.82
N SER A 567 -16.96 24.46 11.80
CA SER A 567 -15.56 24.71 12.16
C SER A 567 -15.24 24.25 13.59
N ILE A 568 -16.10 24.58 14.55
CA ILE A 568 -15.97 24.14 15.95
C ILE A 568 -16.08 22.61 16.03
N SER A 569 -17.02 22.02 15.30
CA SER A 569 -17.22 20.57 15.26
C SER A 569 -15.98 19.84 14.73
N MET A 570 -15.33 20.36 13.68
CA MET A 570 -14.09 19.80 13.13
C MET A 570 -12.91 19.88 14.09
N ASP A 571 -12.82 20.95 14.90
CA ASP A 571 -11.78 21.08 15.92
C ASP A 571 -12.01 20.10 17.08
N ASN A 572 -13.26 19.94 17.52
CA ASN A 572 -13.66 18.92 18.49
C ASN A 572 -13.39 17.50 17.97
N LEU A 573 -13.71 17.22 16.70
CA LEU A 573 -13.38 15.96 16.02
C LEU A 573 -11.88 15.69 16.00
N THR A 574 -11.08 16.71 15.67
CA THR A 574 -9.63 16.59 15.64
C THR A 574 -9.05 16.31 17.04
N ALA A 575 -9.61 16.95 18.07
CA ALA A 575 -9.23 16.73 19.46
C ALA A 575 -9.64 15.33 19.96
N ALA A 576 -10.91 14.93 19.74
CA ALA A 576 -11.44 13.63 20.12
C ALA A 576 -10.69 12.48 19.40
N ALA A 577 -10.35 12.66 18.13
CA ALA A 577 -9.53 11.71 17.38
C ALA A 577 -8.16 11.58 18.05
N ARG A 578 -7.45 12.69 18.35
CA ARG A 578 -6.16 12.64 19.05
C ARG A 578 -6.23 11.93 20.40
N GLU A 579 -7.28 12.16 21.18
CA GLU A 579 -7.45 11.48 22.47
C GLU A 579 -7.69 9.97 22.31
N ALA A 580 -8.56 9.58 21.38
CA ALA A 580 -8.82 8.18 21.06
C ALA A 580 -7.54 7.45 20.65
N TYR A 581 -6.57 8.14 20.04
CA TYR A 581 -5.24 7.60 19.71
C TYR A 581 -4.20 7.72 20.83
N GLY A 582 -4.31 8.73 21.70
CA GLY A 582 -3.42 8.88 22.85
C GLY A 582 -3.54 7.70 23.81
N LYS A 583 -4.78 7.22 24.02
CA LYS A 583 -5.09 6.04 24.85
C LYS A 583 -4.50 4.75 24.28
N THR A 584 -4.42 4.58 22.97
CA THR A 584 -3.85 3.36 22.37
C THR A 584 -2.33 3.30 22.47
N LYS A 585 -1.64 4.45 22.49
CA LYS A 585 -0.17 4.51 22.61
C LYS A 585 0.33 4.25 24.03
N THR A 586 -0.43 4.61 25.07
CA THR A 586 -0.08 4.36 26.48
C THR A 586 -0.30 2.91 26.91
N LEU A 587 -1.20 2.17 26.26
CA LEU A 587 -1.45 0.75 26.54
C LEU A 587 -0.34 -0.20 26.05
N GLY A 588 0.55 0.24 25.14
CA GLY A 588 1.71 -0.53 24.69
C GLY A 588 2.99 -0.34 25.53
N ALA A 589 2.96 0.49 26.58
CA ALA A 589 4.16 0.90 27.33
C ALA A 589 4.16 0.51 28.83
N ASN A 590 3.14 -0.20 29.32
CA ASN A 590 3.12 -0.64 30.72
C ASN A 590 3.92 -1.94 30.92
N THR A 591 5.24 -1.79 31.07
CA THR A 591 6.08 -2.78 31.75
C THR A 591 5.75 -2.76 33.24
N PRO A 592 5.51 -3.90 33.92
CA PRO A 592 5.28 -3.90 35.35
C PRO A 592 6.59 -3.53 36.06
N SER A 593 6.65 -2.32 36.60
CA SER A 593 7.66 -1.95 37.59
C SER A 593 7.33 -2.69 38.89
N GLY A 594 7.83 -3.92 39.01
CA GLY A 594 7.95 -4.60 40.29
C GLY A 594 8.97 -3.85 41.14
N LYS A 595 8.48 -3.11 42.13
CA LYS A 595 9.30 -2.63 43.24
C LYS A 595 9.48 -3.78 44.24
N ASN A 596 10.74 -4.08 44.54
CA ASN A 596 11.15 -4.64 45.83
C ASN A 596 10.98 -3.59 46.93
#